data_AF-A0A6A1VST0-F1
#
_entry.id   AF-A0A6A1VST0-F1
#
_cell.length_a   1.000
_cell.length_b   1.000
_cell.length_c   1.000
_cell.angle_alpha   90.00
_cell.angle_beta   90.00
_cell.angle_gamma   90.00
#
_symmetry.space_group_name_H-M   'P 1'
#
loop_
_entity.id
_entity.type
_entity.pdbx_description
1 polymer ?
#
loop_
_entity_poly.entity_id
_entity_poly.type
_entity_poly.pdbx_seq_one_letter_code
_entity_poly.pdbx_strand_id
1 'polypeptide(L)'
;MVEGILKLSRLPCTIRTRKRRIYIVLLTVENRQPHVYKLLLKSLVLKGSVFKEVDNQGNSALHLAAKLGDHEPWLIPGAALQMQWEFKWYEFVKESMPRHIFSRYNIVGQISRPWSSPGILSQTLEDLFTDTHKELVKNGGKWLSKTSESCYVVAALIATVAFATSATVLRGVKQDVGALILEKHLAFDVFSISSLIALYCSVTAVVMFLAI
;
A
#
# COMPACT_ATOMS: atom_id res chain seq x y z
N MET A 1 1.80 -22.57 1.76
CA MET A 1 2.64 -23.54 1.01
C MET A 1 4.12 -23.11 0.97
N VAL A 2 4.45 -21.85 0.66
CA VAL A 2 5.85 -21.33 0.64
C VAL A 2 6.52 -21.31 2.02
N GLU A 3 5.79 -20.95 3.09
CA GLU A 3 6.32 -21.05 4.47
C GLU A 3 6.61 -22.48 4.90
N GLY A 4 5.83 -23.45 4.38
CA GLY A 4 6.05 -24.88 4.60
C GLY A 4 7.35 -25.33 3.95
N ILE A 5 7.64 -24.87 2.72
CA ILE A 5 8.91 -25.16 2.04
C ILE A 5 10.08 -24.49 2.76
N LEU A 6 9.92 -23.27 3.28
CA LEU A 6 10.95 -22.56 4.07
C LEU A 6 11.16 -23.14 5.48
N LYS A 7 10.18 -23.85 6.06
CA LYS A 7 10.28 -24.52 7.37
C LYS A 7 10.67 -26.00 7.28
N LEU A 8 10.20 -26.74 6.25
CA LEU A 8 10.56 -28.13 5.97
C LEU A 8 11.93 -28.25 5.29
N SER A 9 12.34 -27.24 4.53
CA SER A 9 13.76 -26.99 4.40
C SER A 9 14.23 -26.42 5.74
N ARG A 10 14.64 -27.31 6.65
CA ARG A 10 15.91 -27.05 7.32
C ARG A 10 16.87 -26.73 6.18
N LEU A 11 17.01 -25.45 5.83
CA LEU A 11 18.04 -24.97 4.93
C LEU A 11 19.28 -25.62 5.50
N PRO A 12 19.87 -26.62 4.82
CA PRO A 12 20.99 -27.29 5.41
C PRO A 12 22.00 -26.17 5.65
N CYS A 13 22.55 -26.14 6.87
CA CYS A 13 23.59 -25.21 7.28
C CYS A 13 24.88 -25.34 6.43
N THR A 14 24.77 -25.79 5.18
CA THR A 14 25.81 -26.14 4.22
C THR A 14 25.54 -25.59 2.81
N ILE A 15 24.73 -24.53 2.62
CA ILE A 15 24.73 -23.79 1.33
C ILE A 15 25.92 -22.81 1.32
N ARG A 16 27.06 -23.37 0.90
CA ARG A 16 28.43 -22.85 1.02
C ARG A 16 28.84 -21.90 -0.11
N THR A 17 28.03 -20.91 -0.47
CA THR A 17 28.50 -19.76 -1.28
C THR A 17 27.77 -18.47 -0.92
N ARG A 18 28.54 -17.44 -0.50
CA ARG A 18 28.04 -16.09 -0.15
C ARG A 18 27.23 -15.46 -1.29
N LYS A 19 27.67 -15.65 -2.54
CA LYS A 19 27.02 -15.13 -3.76
C LYS A 19 25.57 -15.59 -3.94
N ARG A 20 25.25 -16.87 -3.63
CA ARG A 20 23.87 -17.38 -3.77
C ARG A 20 22.90 -16.74 -2.78
N ARG A 21 23.34 -16.47 -1.55
CA ARG A 21 22.47 -15.84 -0.51
C ARG A 21 22.11 -14.40 -0.87
N ILE A 22 23.07 -13.66 -1.41
CA ILE A 22 22.87 -12.30 -1.90
C ILE A 22 21.85 -12.28 -3.04
N TYR A 23 22.04 -13.17 -4.01
CA TYR A 23 21.14 -13.26 -5.15
C TYR A 23 19.69 -13.54 -4.73
N ILE A 24 19.49 -14.42 -3.74
CA ILE A 24 18.15 -14.70 -3.18
C ILE A 24 17.53 -13.44 -2.57
N VAL A 25 18.30 -12.61 -1.86
CA VAL A 25 17.78 -11.35 -1.28
C VAL A 25 17.40 -10.35 -2.35
N LEU A 26 18.26 -10.14 -3.35
CA LEU A 26 17.97 -9.23 -4.47
C LEU A 26 16.72 -9.68 -5.24
N LEU A 27 16.62 -10.97 -5.55
CA LEU A 27 15.46 -11.56 -6.23
C LEU A 27 14.17 -11.43 -5.40
N THR A 28 14.28 -11.60 -4.09
CA THR A 28 13.14 -11.42 -3.16
C THR A 28 12.64 -9.99 -3.20
N VAL A 29 13.54 -9.02 -3.34
CA VAL A 29 13.19 -7.60 -3.39
C VAL A 29 12.57 -7.20 -4.72
N GLU A 30 13.17 -7.67 -5.81
CA GLU A 30 12.65 -7.47 -7.16
C GLU A 30 11.22 -7.99 -7.30
N ASN A 31 10.93 -9.18 -6.76
CA ASN A 31 9.61 -9.82 -6.84
C ASN A 31 8.63 -9.43 -5.72
N ARG A 32 8.91 -8.37 -4.95
CA ARG A 32 8.04 -7.85 -3.88
C ARG A 32 7.54 -8.93 -2.91
N GLN A 33 8.45 -9.74 -2.35
CA GLN A 33 8.10 -10.82 -1.42
C GLN A 33 8.37 -10.43 0.04
N PRO A 34 7.48 -9.66 0.71
CA PRO A 34 7.77 -9.07 2.02
C PRO A 34 7.98 -10.09 3.13
N HIS A 35 7.22 -11.18 3.13
CA HIS A 35 7.34 -12.23 4.14
C HIS A 35 8.69 -12.94 4.04
N VAL A 36 9.10 -13.31 2.82
CA VAL A 36 10.39 -13.94 2.56
C VAL A 36 11.52 -12.97 2.89
N TYR A 37 11.39 -11.70 2.49
CA TYR A 37 12.39 -10.68 2.80
C TYR A 37 12.58 -10.50 4.30
N LYS A 38 11.49 -10.41 5.07
CA LYS A 38 11.52 -10.31 6.53
C LYS A 38 12.20 -11.51 7.19
N LEU A 39 11.97 -12.72 6.68
CA LEU A 39 12.65 -13.94 7.16
C LEU A 39 14.15 -13.90 6.84
N LEU A 40 14.49 -13.50 5.61
CA LEU A 40 15.87 -13.37 5.16
C LEU A 40 16.62 -12.33 6.01
N LEU A 41 16.02 -11.17 6.25
CA LEU A 41 16.56 -10.15 7.15
C LEU A 41 16.90 -10.75 8.51
N LYS A 42 15.96 -11.40 9.20
CA LYS A 42 16.23 -12.03 10.51
C LYS A 42 17.40 -13.02 10.49
N SER A 43 17.51 -13.82 9.43
CA SER A 43 18.59 -14.81 9.28
C SER A 43 19.94 -14.20 8.87
N LEU A 44 19.94 -13.05 8.21
CA LEU A 44 21.11 -12.39 7.62
C LEU A 44 21.60 -11.18 8.42
N VAL A 45 20.83 -10.71 9.40
CA VAL A 45 21.14 -9.57 10.30
C VAL A 45 22.51 -9.71 10.98
N LEU A 46 23.10 -10.90 11.04
CA LEU A 46 24.45 -11.13 11.58
C LEU A 46 25.60 -10.91 10.56
N LYS A 47 25.32 -10.68 9.27
CA LYS A 47 26.36 -10.45 8.24
C LYS A 47 26.03 -9.23 7.39
N GLY A 48 26.51 -8.06 7.82
CA GLY A 48 26.38 -6.77 7.12
C GLY A 48 27.00 -6.68 5.71
N SER A 49 27.41 -7.82 5.13
CA SER A 49 27.95 -7.90 3.78
C SER A 49 26.88 -7.98 2.70
N VAL A 50 25.67 -8.46 3.01
CA VAL A 50 24.62 -8.73 2.00
C VAL A 50 24.10 -7.44 1.37
N PHE A 51 23.96 -6.37 2.15
CA PHE A 51 23.46 -5.09 1.67
C PHE A 51 24.47 -4.28 0.85
N LYS A 52 25.74 -4.71 0.80
CA LYS A 52 26.79 -4.05 -0.01
C LYS A 52 26.85 -4.58 -1.44
N GLU A 53 26.09 -5.60 -1.73
CA GLU A 53 26.24 -6.38 -2.94
C GLU A 53 25.18 -5.94 -3.95
N VAL A 54 25.52 -6.09 -5.23
CA VAL A 54 24.72 -5.60 -6.35
C VAL A 54 24.45 -6.75 -7.31
N ASP A 55 23.41 -6.61 -8.13
CA ASP A 55 23.14 -7.52 -9.23
C ASP A 55 24.18 -7.36 -10.36
N ASN A 56 23.99 -8.10 -11.46
CA ASN A 56 24.88 -8.06 -12.62
C ASN A 56 24.86 -6.69 -13.35
N GLN A 57 23.87 -5.84 -13.08
CA GLN A 57 23.72 -4.50 -13.66
C GLN A 57 24.25 -3.39 -12.71
N GLY A 58 24.66 -3.77 -11.50
CA GLY A 58 25.12 -2.83 -10.47
C GLY A 58 23.99 -2.27 -9.59
N ASN A 59 22.77 -2.82 -9.68
CA ASN A 59 21.65 -2.41 -8.85
C ASN A 59 21.75 -3.03 -7.46
N SER A 60 21.66 -2.20 -6.42
CA SER A 60 21.49 -2.68 -5.05
C SER A 60 20.04 -3.10 -4.80
N ALA A 61 19.77 -3.77 -3.67
CA ALA A 61 18.40 -4.05 -3.24
C ALA A 61 17.50 -2.79 -3.22
N LEU A 62 18.08 -1.62 -2.91
CA LEU A 62 17.32 -0.38 -2.86
C LEU A 62 16.94 0.12 -4.26
N HIS A 63 17.81 -0.07 -5.25
CA HIS A 63 17.51 0.20 -6.66
C HIS A 63 16.38 -0.70 -7.17
N LEU A 64 16.44 -1.99 -6.83
CA LEU A 64 15.40 -2.97 -7.21
C LEU A 64 14.05 -2.69 -6.55
N ALA A 65 14.06 -2.14 -5.34
CA ALA A 65 12.84 -1.70 -4.66
C ALA A 65 12.29 -0.39 -5.23
N ALA A 66 13.16 0.51 -5.71
CA ALA A 66 12.76 1.79 -6.28
C ALA A 66 12.21 1.66 -7.71
N LYS A 67 12.65 0.64 -8.46
CA LYS A 67 12.21 0.40 -9.84
C LYS A 67 10.88 -0.36 -9.86
N LEU A 68 9.88 0.17 -10.57
CA LEU A 68 8.68 -0.58 -10.90
C LEU A 68 9.04 -1.70 -11.89
N GLY A 69 8.70 -2.94 -11.55
CA GLY A 69 8.94 -4.10 -12.43
C GLY A 69 7.92 -4.19 -13.57
N ASP A 70 8.23 -5.01 -14.58
CA ASP A 70 7.34 -5.24 -15.74
C ASP A 70 6.10 -6.08 -15.42
N HIS A 71 6.07 -6.69 -14.23
CA HIS A 71 4.99 -7.55 -13.77
C HIS A 71 4.33 -6.90 -12.56
N GLU A 72 3.00 -6.95 -12.46
CA GLU A 72 2.26 -6.49 -11.29
C GLU A 72 2.54 -7.43 -10.11
N PRO A 73 3.36 -7.02 -9.13
CA PRO A 73 3.82 -7.93 -8.09
C PRO A 73 2.74 -8.15 -7.03
N TRP A 74 1.86 -7.16 -6.89
CA TRP A 74 0.81 -7.13 -5.88
C TRP A 74 -0.52 -7.54 -6.50
N LEU A 75 -1.17 -8.52 -5.87
CA LEU A 75 -2.56 -8.87 -6.17
C LEU A 75 -3.51 -7.85 -5.51
N ILE A 76 -3.36 -6.57 -5.87
CA ILE A 76 -4.09 -5.46 -5.26
C ILE A 76 -5.01 -4.83 -6.30
N PRO A 77 -6.32 -4.69 -6.01
CA PRO A 77 -7.22 -4.01 -6.91
C PRO A 77 -6.95 -2.51 -6.92
N GLY A 78 -6.76 -1.93 -8.11
CA GLY A 78 -6.70 -0.49 -8.31
C GLY A 78 -5.29 0.11 -8.23
N ALA A 79 -4.98 0.96 -9.22
CA ALA A 79 -3.67 1.58 -9.38
C ALA A 79 -3.24 2.44 -8.18
N ALA A 80 -4.18 3.09 -7.49
CA ALA A 80 -3.88 3.91 -6.32
C ALA A 80 -3.37 3.08 -5.14
N LEU A 81 -4.04 1.96 -4.85
CA LEU A 81 -3.62 1.04 -3.81
C LEU A 81 -2.30 0.37 -4.18
N GLN A 82 -2.11 -0.02 -5.44
CA GLN A 82 -0.81 -0.53 -5.90
C GLN A 82 0.31 0.50 -5.67
N MET A 83 0.09 1.79 -5.96
CA MET A 83 1.06 2.85 -5.70
C MET A 83 1.41 2.97 -4.21
N GLN A 84 0.41 2.93 -3.33
CA GLN A 84 0.64 2.98 -1.88
C GLN A 84 1.52 1.82 -1.40
N TRP A 85 1.33 0.63 -1.96
CA TRP A 85 2.11 -0.56 -1.59
C TRP A 85 3.52 -0.56 -2.17
N GLU A 86 3.71 -0.06 -3.40
CA GLU A 86 5.05 0.18 -3.95
C GLU A 86 5.83 1.16 -3.06
N PHE A 87 5.19 2.23 -2.61
CA PHE A 87 5.82 3.19 -1.69
C PHE A 87 6.19 2.55 -0.34
N LYS A 88 5.25 1.84 0.29
CA LYS A 88 5.52 1.11 1.55
C LYS A 88 6.62 0.07 1.40
N TRP A 89 6.68 -0.60 0.25
CA TRP A 89 7.71 -1.56 -0.04
C TRP A 89 9.10 -0.92 -0.16
N TYR A 90 9.19 0.16 -0.93
CA TYR A 90 10.41 0.94 -1.05
C TYR A 90 10.91 1.44 0.32
N GLU A 91 10.00 1.98 1.14
CA GLU A 91 10.30 2.43 2.50
C GLU A 91 10.78 1.27 3.40
N PHE A 92 10.09 0.13 3.38
CA PHE A 92 10.47 -1.04 4.16
C PHE A 92 11.89 -1.55 3.83
N VAL A 93 12.24 -1.59 2.54
CA VAL A 93 13.59 -1.96 2.10
C VAL A 93 14.60 -0.90 2.50
N LYS A 94 14.28 0.38 2.35
CA LYS A 94 15.12 1.52 2.76
C LYS A 94 15.46 1.48 4.26
N GLU A 95 14.46 1.29 5.11
CA GLU A 95 14.64 1.24 6.57
C GLU A 95 15.41 0.00 7.04
N SER A 96 15.32 -1.11 6.31
CA SER A 96 16.03 -2.33 6.66
C SER A 96 17.55 -2.25 6.46
N MET A 97 18.05 -1.24 5.73
CA MET A 97 19.47 -1.10 5.42
C MET A 97 20.23 -0.27 6.47
N PRO A 98 21.45 -0.67 6.85
CA PRO A 98 22.30 0.16 7.71
C PRO A 98 22.59 1.54 7.09
N ARG A 99 22.48 2.60 7.91
CA ARG A 99 22.67 4.01 7.47
C ARG A 99 23.97 4.27 6.69
N HIS A 100 25.07 3.60 7.08
CA HIS A 100 26.38 3.74 6.42
C HIS A 100 26.42 3.15 4.99
N ILE A 101 25.50 2.25 4.67
CA ILE A 101 25.34 1.67 3.33
C ILE A 101 24.45 2.59 2.51
N PHE A 102 23.34 3.07 3.09
CA PHE A 102 22.35 3.91 2.40
C PHE A 102 22.97 5.07 1.59
N SER A 103 23.86 5.86 2.21
CA SER A 103 24.50 7.01 1.55
C SER A 103 25.33 6.64 0.31
N ARG A 104 25.87 5.41 0.28
CA ARG A 104 26.72 4.92 -0.84
C ARG A 104 25.93 4.49 -2.06
N TYR A 105 24.65 4.12 -1.91
CA TYR A 105 23.81 3.60 -2.98
C TYR A 105 22.65 4.55 -3.32
N ASN A 106 22.70 5.81 -2.86
CA ASN A 106 21.62 6.78 -3.06
C ASN A 106 21.57 7.35 -4.50
N ILE A 107 22.65 7.15 -5.26
CA ILE A 107 22.83 7.70 -6.61
C ILE A 107 22.92 6.55 -7.60
N VAL A 108 22.00 6.55 -8.58
CA VAL A 108 21.96 5.59 -9.68
C VAL A 108 23.17 5.84 -10.60
N GLY A 109 23.90 4.77 -10.92
CA GLY A 109 25.02 4.82 -11.89
C GLY A 109 26.42 5.03 -11.31
N GLN A 110 26.58 5.32 -10.00
CA GLN A 110 27.91 5.49 -9.39
C GLN A 110 28.76 4.20 -9.35
N ILE A 111 28.14 3.02 -9.44
CA ILE A 111 28.85 1.73 -9.32
C ILE A 111 29.25 1.17 -10.69
N SER A 112 28.55 1.55 -11.76
CA SER A 112 28.71 0.92 -13.08
C SER A 112 29.42 1.77 -14.12
N ARG A 113 29.88 2.98 -13.80
CA ARG A 113 30.56 3.84 -14.79
C ARG A 113 31.90 4.38 -14.27
N PRO A 114 33.03 3.81 -14.75
CA PRO A 114 34.27 4.56 -14.73
C PRO A 114 34.06 5.78 -15.63
N TRP A 115 34.20 6.98 -15.05
CA TRP A 115 34.35 8.26 -15.75
C TRP A 115 33.55 8.37 -17.06
N SER A 116 32.21 8.43 -16.97
CA SER A 116 31.37 8.66 -18.15
C SER A 116 30.82 10.08 -18.10
N SER A 117 31.42 10.94 -18.92
CA SER A 117 30.95 12.25 -19.43
C SER A 117 30.29 13.23 -18.44
N PRO A 118 30.78 14.48 -18.32
CA PRO A 118 30.21 15.53 -17.48
C PRO A 118 28.90 16.10 -18.08
N GLY A 119 27.87 15.26 -18.16
CA GLY A 119 26.58 15.61 -18.75
C GLY A 119 25.46 14.57 -18.59
N ILE A 120 25.74 13.36 -18.09
CA ILE A 120 24.69 12.39 -17.75
C ILE A 120 24.34 12.57 -16.28
N LEU A 121 23.15 13.11 -16.04
CA LEU A 121 22.64 13.44 -14.71
C LEU A 121 22.64 12.18 -13.83
N SER A 122 23.35 12.24 -12.71
CA SER A 122 23.26 11.22 -11.69
C SER A 122 21.83 11.23 -11.14
N GLN A 123 20.99 10.27 -11.54
CA GLN A 123 19.62 10.19 -11.03
C GLN A 123 19.64 9.71 -9.58
N THR A 124 18.86 10.37 -8.72
CA THR A 124 18.64 9.92 -7.35
C THR A 124 17.68 8.73 -7.37
N LEU A 125 17.72 7.87 -6.35
CA LEU A 125 16.71 6.80 -6.19
C LEU A 125 15.27 7.34 -6.17
N GLU A 126 15.07 8.55 -5.66
CA GLU A 126 13.77 9.23 -5.64
C GLU A 126 13.32 9.62 -7.06
N ASP A 127 14.26 10.07 -7.89
CA ASP A 127 13.99 10.36 -9.31
C ASP A 127 13.65 9.06 -10.05
N LEU A 128 14.42 7.98 -9.83
CA LEU A 128 14.14 6.66 -10.40
C LEU A 128 12.76 6.13 -10.00
N PHE A 129 12.41 6.25 -8.72
CA PHE A 129 11.08 5.84 -8.23
C PHE A 129 9.99 6.66 -8.91
N THR A 130 10.13 7.98 -8.96
CA THR A 130 9.17 8.89 -9.57
C THR A 130 8.99 8.61 -11.06
N ASP A 131 10.09 8.44 -11.80
CA ASP A 131 10.08 8.19 -13.25
C ASP A 131 9.42 6.86 -13.58
N THR A 132 9.79 5.79 -12.87
CA THR A 132 9.26 4.44 -13.14
C THR A 132 7.79 4.29 -12.71
N HIS A 133 7.33 5.04 -11.71
CA HIS A 133 5.95 4.97 -11.21
C HIS A 133 5.03 6.05 -11.79
N LYS A 134 5.50 6.89 -12.72
CA LYS A 134 4.75 8.04 -13.26
C LYS A 134 3.36 7.67 -13.81
N GLU A 135 3.28 6.63 -14.64
CA GLU A 135 1.99 6.18 -15.18
C GLU A 135 1.10 5.55 -14.10
N LEU A 136 1.69 4.87 -13.11
CA LEU A 136 0.95 4.31 -11.99
C LEU A 136 0.32 5.41 -11.13
N VAL A 137 1.04 6.50 -10.85
CA VAL A 137 0.52 7.69 -10.15
C VAL A 137 -0.64 8.32 -10.92
N LYS A 138 -0.47 8.50 -12.24
CA LYS A 138 -1.52 9.05 -13.11
C LYS A 138 -2.78 8.18 -13.13
N ASN A 139 -2.61 6.86 -13.23
CA ASN A 139 -3.72 5.92 -13.21
C ASN A 139 -4.35 5.82 -11.82
N GLY A 140 -3.55 5.94 -10.75
CA GLY A 140 -4.00 6.02 -9.37
C GLY A 140 -4.88 7.25 -9.14
N GLY A 141 -4.46 8.42 -9.61
CA GLY A 141 -5.27 9.64 -9.54
C GLY A 141 -6.61 9.51 -10.28
N LYS A 142 -6.62 8.91 -11.47
CA LYS A 142 -7.87 8.62 -12.20
C LYS A 142 -8.77 7.63 -11.45
N TRP A 143 -8.20 6.59 -10.87
CA TRP A 143 -8.92 5.58 -10.10
C TRP A 143 -9.56 6.20 -8.84
N LEU A 144 -8.82 7.04 -8.11
CA LEU A 144 -9.33 7.77 -6.96
C LEU A 144 -10.46 8.73 -7.37
N SER A 145 -10.29 9.51 -8.43
CA SER A 145 -11.34 10.44 -8.90
C SER A 145 -12.65 9.71 -9.24
N LYS A 146 -12.58 8.60 -9.98
CA LYS A 146 -13.79 7.83 -10.34
C LYS A 146 -14.47 7.20 -9.13
N THR A 147 -13.66 6.69 -8.19
CA THR A 147 -14.17 6.02 -7.00
C THR A 147 -14.76 7.03 -6.00
N SER A 148 -14.15 8.21 -5.89
CA SER A 148 -14.62 9.30 -5.01
C SER A 148 -15.99 9.81 -5.45
N GLU A 149 -16.17 10.06 -6.75
CA GLU A 149 -17.44 10.50 -7.33
C GLU A 149 -18.58 9.54 -6.97
N SER A 150 -18.36 8.23 -7.13
CA SER A 150 -19.35 7.21 -6.80
C SER A 150 -19.65 7.16 -5.29
N CYS A 151 -18.61 7.24 -4.45
CA CYS A 151 -18.75 7.20 -2.98
C CYS A 151 -19.51 8.41 -2.44
N TYR A 152 -19.18 9.62 -2.90
CA TYR A 152 -19.85 10.84 -2.47
C TYR A 152 -21.33 10.86 -2.86
N VAL A 153 -21.67 10.41 -4.07
CA VAL A 153 -23.07 10.32 -4.51
C VAL A 153 -23.86 9.36 -3.61
N VAL A 154 -23.34 8.18 -3.32
CA VAL A 154 -24.00 7.22 -2.42
C VAL A 154 -24.14 7.78 -1.01
N ALA A 155 -23.10 8.43 -0.49
CA ALA A 155 -23.14 9.02 0.84
C ALA A 155 -24.18 10.15 0.94
N ALA A 156 -24.26 11.02 -0.06
CA ALA A 156 -25.25 12.09 -0.16
C ALA A 156 -26.68 11.53 -0.25
N LEU A 157 -26.90 10.43 -0.98
CA LEU A 157 -28.20 9.74 -1.05
C LEU A 157 -28.61 9.18 0.32
N ILE A 158 -27.70 8.51 1.03
CA ILE A 158 -27.97 7.98 2.39
C ILE A 158 -28.30 9.13 3.35
N ALA A 159 -27.53 10.22 3.32
CA ALA A 159 -27.77 11.41 4.13
C ALA A 159 -29.14 12.04 3.84
N THR A 160 -29.50 12.17 2.57
CA THR A 160 -30.78 12.75 2.13
C THR A 160 -31.97 11.89 2.58
N VAL A 161 -31.90 10.57 2.39
CA VAL A 161 -32.96 9.63 2.81
C VAL A 161 -33.13 9.66 4.33
N ALA A 162 -32.02 9.65 5.07
CA ALA A 162 -32.07 9.71 6.53
C ALA A 162 -32.61 11.06 7.06
N PHE A 163 -32.26 12.18 6.42
CA PHE A 163 -32.81 13.49 6.78
C PHE A 163 -34.30 13.59 6.48
N ALA A 164 -34.72 13.19 5.28
CA ALA A 164 -36.12 13.22 4.86
C ALA A 164 -37.00 12.37 5.79
N THR A 165 -36.51 11.20 6.18
CA THR A 165 -37.22 10.30 7.09
C THR A 165 -37.31 10.87 8.50
N SER A 166 -36.23 11.41 9.07
CA SER A 166 -36.27 12.11 10.37
C SER A 166 -37.29 13.26 10.38
N ALA A 167 -37.33 14.06 9.30
CA ALA A 167 -38.30 15.14 9.16
C ALA A 167 -39.75 14.65 9.09
N THR A 168 -40.04 13.52 8.43
CA THR A 168 -41.41 12.96 8.40
C THR A 168 -41.84 12.39 9.75
N VAL A 169 -40.91 11.82 10.54
CA VAL A 169 -41.18 11.42 11.94
C VAL A 169 -41.63 12.61 12.77
N LEU A 170 -40.86 13.70 12.73
CA LEU A 170 -41.14 14.92 13.49
C LEU A 170 -42.47 15.57 13.05
N ARG A 171 -42.82 15.47 11.75
CA ARG A 171 -44.07 16.02 11.18
C ARG A 171 -45.31 15.19 11.52
N GLY A 172 -45.15 13.97 12.02
CA GLY A 172 -46.26 13.09 12.44
C GLY A 172 -46.92 13.48 13.75
N VAL A 173 -46.38 14.47 14.48
CA VAL A 173 -46.94 14.94 15.76
C VAL A 173 -48.06 15.95 15.50
N LYS A 174 -49.32 15.50 15.62
CA LYS A 174 -50.49 16.40 15.67
C LYS A 174 -50.51 17.16 17.00
N GLN A 175 -50.84 18.44 16.92
CA GLN A 175 -50.72 19.44 17.99
C GLN A 175 -51.78 19.35 19.11
N ASP A 176 -52.77 18.43 19.00
CA ASP A 176 -53.99 18.51 19.82
C ASP A 176 -54.18 17.43 20.90
N VAL A 177 -53.32 16.43 21.05
CA VAL A 177 -53.41 15.47 22.17
C VAL A 177 -52.01 15.06 22.59
N GLY A 178 -51.65 15.33 23.85
CA GLY A 178 -50.32 15.13 24.44
C GLY A 178 -49.83 13.68 24.59
N ALA A 179 -50.25 12.78 23.72
CA ALA A 179 -49.73 11.42 23.63
C ALA A 179 -49.42 11.12 22.16
N LEU A 180 -48.14 10.92 21.86
CA LEU A 180 -47.66 10.44 20.56
C LEU A 180 -48.49 9.22 20.13
N ILE A 181 -49.32 9.38 19.10
CA ILE A 181 -49.88 8.23 18.37
C ILE A 181 -48.76 7.72 17.45
N LEU A 182 -47.72 7.16 18.07
CA LEU A 182 -46.64 6.43 17.41
C LEU A 182 -47.03 4.96 17.33
N GLU A 183 -48.15 4.69 16.67
CA GLU A 183 -48.74 3.35 16.63
C GLU A 183 -48.01 2.45 15.61
N LYS A 184 -46.89 1.86 16.05
CA LYS A 184 -46.46 0.44 15.91
C LYS A 184 -44.94 0.31 16.13
N HIS A 185 -44.62 0.26 17.42
CA HIS A 185 -43.32 0.39 18.09
C HIS A 185 -42.15 -0.52 17.67
N LEU A 186 -42.30 -1.50 16.77
CA LEU A 186 -41.15 -2.34 16.37
C LEU A 186 -40.57 -1.92 15.02
N ALA A 187 -41.42 -1.73 14.01
CA ALA A 187 -40.95 -1.40 12.66
C ALA A 187 -40.28 -0.03 12.61
N PHE A 188 -40.81 0.93 13.36
CA PHE A 188 -40.25 2.27 13.47
C PHE A 188 -38.89 2.28 14.19
N ASP A 189 -38.78 1.58 15.32
CA ASP A 189 -37.54 1.49 16.09
C ASP A 189 -36.46 0.75 15.30
N VAL A 190 -36.81 -0.38 14.67
CA VAL A 190 -35.91 -1.13 13.78
C VAL A 190 -35.46 -0.28 12.60
N PHE A 191 -36.37 0.49 12.01
CA PHE A 191 -36.04 1.41 10.93
C PHE A 191 -35.07 2.51 11.39
N SER A 192 -35.37 3.19 12.50
CA SER A 192 -34.55 4.28 13.05
C SER A 192 -33.13 3.81 13.40
N ILE A 193 -33.01 2.64 14.06
CA ILE A 193 -31.72 2.02 14.38
C ILE A 193 -30.97 1.67 13.08
N SER A 194 -31.64 1.09 12.09
CA SER A 194 -31.02 0.74 10.81
C SER A 194 -30.53 1.97 10.04
N SER A 195 -31.30 3.05 10.02
CA SER A 195 -30.92 4.33 9.41
C SER A 195 -29.72 4.95 10.10
N LEU A 196 -29.65 4.88 11.43
CA LEU A 196 -28.50 5.38 12.19
C LEU A 196 -27.22 4.58 11.87
N ILE A 197 -27.32 3.25 11.82
CA ILE A 197 -26.20 2.38 11.44
C ILE A 197 -25.77 2.68 10.00
N ALA A 198 -26.71 2.81 9.06
CA ALA A 198 -26.42 3.12 7.67
C ALA A 198 -25.70 4.48 7.52
N LEU A 199 -26.15 5.51 8.23
CA LEU A 199 -25.49 6.81 8.27
C LEU A 199 -24.08 6.72 8.83
N TYR A 200 -23.89 6.01 9.95
CA TYR A 200 -22.59 5.83 10.57
C TYR A 200 -21.62 5.11 9.63
N CYS A 201 -22.06 4.01 9.01
CA CYS A 201 -21.28 3.29 8.00
C CYS A 201 -20.97 4.16 6.78
N SER A 202 -21.92 4.97 6.31
CA SER A 202 -21.75 5.90 5.19
C SER A 202 -20.66 6.93 5.48
N VAL A 203 -20.73 7.62 6.63
CA VAL A 203 -19.71 8.59 7.05
C VAL A 203 -18.35 7.92 7.21
N THR A 204 -18.32 6.74 7.85
CA THR A 204 -17.08 5.97 8.03
C THR A 204 -16.47 5.59 6.69
N ALA A 205 -17.27 5.17 5.70
CA ALA A 205 -16.80 4.84 4.36
C ALA A 205 -16.20 6.06 3.64
N VAL A 206 -16.84 7.24 3.72
CA VAL A 206 -16.30 8.48 3.15
C VAL A 206 -14.98 8.88 3.82
N VAL A 207 -14.90 8.80 5.14
CA VAL A 207 -13.67 9.10 5.89
C VAL A 207 -12.55 8.13 5.51
N MET A 208 -12.84 6.82 5.42
CA MET A 208 -11.86 5.83 4.98
C MET A 208 -11.40 6.07 3.55
N PHE A 209 -12.32 6.46 2.65
CA PHE A 209 -11.99 6.78 1.27
C PHE A 209 -11.08 8.02 1.17
N LEU A 210 -11.35 9.06 1.96
CA LEU A 210 -10.52 10.27 2.03
C LEU A 210 -9.13 10.03 2.62
N ALA A 211 -8.95 8.96 3.39
CA ALA A 211 -7.66 8.60 3.97
C ALA A 211 -6.74 7.86 2.99
N ILE A 212 -7.22 7.51 1.79
CA ILE A 212 -6.43 6.86 0.72
C ILE A 212 -5.61 7.92 -0.04
#